data_AF-A0A072PRJ8-F1
#
_entry.id   AF-A0A072PRJ8-F1
#
_cell.length_a   1.000
_cell.length_b   1.000
_cell.length_c   1.000
_cell.angle_alpha   90.00
_cell.angle_beta   90.00
_cell.angle_gamma   90.00
#
_symmetry.space_group_name_H-M   'P 1'
#
loop_
_entity.id
_entity.type
_entity.pdbx_description
1 polymer ?
#
loop_
_entity_poly.entity_id
_entity_poly.type
_entity_poly.pdbx_seq_one_letter_code
_entity_poly.pdbx_strand_id
1 'polypeptide(L)'
;MSHRYPWLQKLSHRGRSNIMVKYVPFKAPYENILPRLIDFNSPSHVSAKELYDRMPADQLNWRIVTNVSAKQVPYAILRNHTRNRYYAAFSLALKEQGYHTNGKLLKDALGAGHGPQQPLKGTLELYVFHNKVNDMAFDKLRNDAALVIEAVRK
;
A
#
# COMPACT_ATOMS: atom_id res chain seq x y z
N MET A 1 24.21 12.16 -12.26
CA MET A 1 23.50 10.89 -12.54
C MET A 1 22.02 11.09 -12.31
N SER A 2 21.23 11.14 -13.39
CA SER A 2 19.78 11.36 -13.35
C SER A 2 19.09 10.14 -12.71
N HIS A 3 18.35 10.35 -11.63
CA HIS A 3 17.58 9.27 -10.99
C HIS A 3 16.41 8.90 -11.90
N ARG A 4 16.54 7.77 -12.62
CA ARG A 4 15.52 7.27 -13.57
C ARG A 4 14.19 6.89 -12.92
N TYR A 5 14.15 6.69 -11.61
CA TYR A 5 12.95 6.25 -10.91
C TYR A 5 12.55 7.24 -9.82
N PRO A 6 11.25 7.56 -9.69
CA PRO A 6 10.78 8.43 -8.63
C PRO A 6 10.75 7.70 -7.28
N TRP A 7 10.73 8.48 -6.21
CA TRP A 7 10.81 8.01 -4.84
C TRP A 7 9.46 8.15 -4.16
N LEU A 8 9.08 7.18 -3.33
CA LEU A 8 7.89 7.28 -2.52
C LEU A 8 8.06 8.36 -1.45
N GLN A 9 7.07 9.24 -1.31
CA GLN A 9 7.09 10.34 -0.33
C GLN A 9 6.17 10.01 0.83
N LYS A 10 6.52 10.46 2.05
CA LYS A 10 5.65 10.27 3.21
C LYS A 10 4.33 11.00 2.98
N LEU A 11 3.21 10.28 3.08
CA LEU A 11 1.87 10.83 2.97
C LEU A 11 1.34 11.15 4.38
N SER A 12 0.92 12.39 4.58
CA SER A 12 0.23 12.78 5.81
C SER A 12 -1.22 12.27 5.77
N HIS A 13 -1.65 11.59 6.82
CA HIS A 13 -3.02 11.09 6.96
C HIS A 13 -3.52 11.28 8.38
N ARG A 14 -4.85 11.22 8.55
CA ARG A 14 -5.50 11.33 9.86
C ARG A 14 -5.55 10.01 10.63
N GLY A 15 -5.20 8.90 9.98
CA GLY A 15 -5.04 7.59 10.63
C GLY A 15 -3.93 7.57 11.69
N ARG A 16 -3.80 6.45 12.38
CA ARG A 16 -2.88 6.30 13.53
C ARG A 16 -1.39 6.49 13.21
N SER A 17 -0.64 6.86 14.24
CA SER A 17 0.81 7.06 14.22
C SER A 17 1.64 5.79 14.02
N ASN A 18 1.09 4.60 14.27
CA ASN A 18 1.79 3.32 14.08
C ASN A 18 1.72 2.80 12.63
N ILE A 19 1.06 3.56 11.74
CA ILE A 19 1.07 3.33 10.30
C ILE A 19 1.82 4.51 9.69
N MET A 20 2.90 4.23 8.98
CA MET A 20 3.55 5.21 8.11
C MET A 20 3.16 4.89 6.68
N VAL A 21 2.62 5.88 5.97
CA VAL A 21 2.24 5.73 4.57
C VAL A 21 3.24 6.46 3.69
N LYS A 22 3.67 5.80 2.62
CA LYS A 22 4.43 6.44 1.54
C LYS A 22 3.68 6.32 0.22
N TYR A 23 3.58 7.40 -0.54
CA TYR A 23 2.76 7.51 -1.73
C TYR A 23 3.39 8.42 -2.78
N VAL A 24 3.13 8.14 -4.06
CA VAL A 24 3.23 9.09 -5.17
C VAL A 24 2.12 8.82 -6.20
N PRO A 25 1.60 9.86 -6.89
CA PRO A 25 0.45 9.75 -7.78
C PRO A 25 0.74 9.15 -9.16
N PHE A 26 1.88 8.49 -9.33
CA PHE A 26 2.30 7.84 -10.57
C PHE A 26 3.01 6.51 -10.28
N LYS A 27 3.28 5.75 -11.33
CA LYS A 27 4.05 4.50 -11.24
C LYS A 27 5.45 4.80 -10.69
N ALA A 28 5.79 4.16 -9.59
CA ALA A 28 7.08 4.25 -8.93
C ALA A 28 7.48 2.86 -8.42
N PRO A 29 8.76 2.55 -8.32
CA PRO A 29 9.17 1.33 -7.66
C PRO A 29 8.89 1.41 -6.15
N TYR A 30 8.55 0.26 -5.59
CA TYR A 30 8.51 0.07 -4.16
C TYR A 30 9.89 0.30 -3.51
N GLU A 31 9.92 0.76 -2.27
CA GLU A 31 11.16 1.24 -1.64
C GLU A 31 12.21 0.14 -1.50
N ASN A 32 11.81 -1.09 -1.15
CA ASN A 32 12.76 -2.21 -1.04
C ASN A 32 13.23 -2.76 -2.41
N ILE A 33 12.63 -2.31 -3.51
CA ILE A 33 12.94 -2.77 -4.88
C ILE A 33 13.85 -1.77 -5.58
N LEU A 34 13.70 -0.48 -5.28
CA LEU A 34 14.48 0.60 -5.87
C LEU A 34 16.00 0.34 -5.84
N PRO A 35 16.64 -0.09 -4.73
CA PRO A 35 18.07 -0.39 -4.73
C PRO A 35 18.46 -1.48 -5.74
N ARG A 36 17.63 -2.52 -5.89
CA ARG A 36 17.85 -3.64 -6.81
C ARG A 36 17.63 -3.24 -8.27
N LEU A 37 16.78 -2.25 -8.51
CA LEU A 37 16.57 -1.66 -9.85
C LEU A 37 17.71 -0.77 -10.28
N ILE A 38 18.34 -0.06 -9.35
CA ILE A 38 19.46 0.84 -9.65
C ILE A 38 20.76 0.05 -9.81
N ASP A 39 20.97 -0.99 -9.00
CA ASP A 39 22.15 -1.84 -9.08
C ASP A 39 21.99 -2.94 -10.14
N PHE A 40 22.59 -2.72 -11.31
CA PHE A 40 22.61 -3.68 -12.42
C PHE A 40 23.39 -4.96 -12.12
N ASN A 41 24.29 -4.93 -11.15
CA ASN A 41 25.06 -6.10 -10.72
C ASN A 41 24.33 -6.91 -9.64
N SER A 42 23.20 -6.41 -9.14
CA SER A 42 22.40 -7.16 -8.17
C SER A 42 21.89 -8.46 -8.79
N PRO A 43 22.05 -9.62 -8.12
CA PRO A 43 21.46 -10.88 -8.58
C PRO A 43 19.93 -10.81 -8.73
N SER A 44 19.28 -9.84 -8.08
CA SER A 44 17.84 -9.59 -8.15
C SER A 44 17.46 -8.47 -9.11
N HIS A 45 18.38 -7.93 -9.92
CA HIS A 45 18.08 -6.83 -10.83
C HIS A 45 17.00 -7.20 -11.84
N VAL A 46 17.15 -8.35 -12.51
CA VAL A 46 16.23 -8.81 -13.55
C VAL A 46 14.82 -8.99 -12.98
N SER A 47 14.68 -9.65 -11.83
CA SER A 47 13.38 -9.86 -11.18
C SER A 47 12.76 -8.56 -10.65
N ALA A 48 13.58 -7.63 -10.14
CA ALA A 48 13.14 -6.30 -9.75
C ALA A 48 12.61 -5.50 -10.95
N LYS A 49 13.34 -5.54 -12.07
CA LYS A 49 12.95 -4.89 -13.33
C LYS A 49 11.65 -5.46 -13.88
N GLU A 50 11.53 -6.79 -13.96
CA GLU A 50 10.30 -7.44 -14.40
C GLU A 50 9.10 -7.06 -13.54
N LEU A 51 9.26 -7.06 -12.20
CA LEU A 51 8.18 -6.66 -11.31
C LEU A 51 7.76 -5.21 -11.58
N TYR A 52 8.73 -4.29 -11.66
CA TYR A 52 8.45 -2.89 -11.96
C TYR A 52 7.77 -2.72 -13.31
N ASP A 53 8.23 -3.38 -14.36
CA ASP A 53 7.65 -3.29 -15.69
C ASP A 53 6.20 -3.79 -15.72
N ARG A 54 5.88 -4.86 -14.99
CA ARG A 54 4.52 -5.42 -14.87
C ARG A 54 3.55 -4.56 -14.07
N MET A 55 4.01 -3.60 -13.27
CA MET A 55 3.12 -2.71 -12.52
C MET A 55 2.30 -1.82 -13.48
N PRO A 56 0.94 -1.86 -13.43
CA PRO A 56 0.10 -1.01 -14.26
C PRO A 56 0.22 0.46 -13.86
N ALA A 57 0.35 1.36 -14.85
CA ALA A 57 0.44 2.80 -14.59
C ALA A 57 -0.93 3.48 -14.36
N ASP A 58 -2.03 2.82 -14.77
CA ASP A 58 -3.40 3.34 -14.70
C ASP A 58 -4.13 3.00 -13.40
N GLN A 59 -3.45 2.37 -12.44
CA GLN A 59 -4.03 1.80 -11.22
C GLN A 59 -3.25 2.19 -9.98
N LEU A 60 -3.88 1.99 -8.82
CA LEU A 60 -3.21 2.06 -7.53
C LEU A 60 -2.44 0.76 -7.29
N ASN A 61 -1.12 0.84 -7.34
CA ASN A 61 -0.22 -0.22 -6.93
C ASN A 61 0.06 -0.07 -5.44
N TRP A 62 -0.46 -0.97 -4.61
CA TRP A 62 -0.27 -0.85 -3.16
C TRP A 62 0.14 -2.15 -2.50
N ARG A 63 0.81 -2.03 -1.36
CA ARG A 63 1.19 -3.16 -0.51
C ARG A 63 1.29 -2.79 0.96
N ILE A 64 1.19 -3.81 1.80
CA ILE A 64 1.48 -3.73 3.25
C ILE A 64 2.90 -4.20 3.50
N VAL A 65 3.70 -3.35 4.15
CA VAL A 65 5.04 -3.66 4.65
C VAL A 65 4.94 -3.77 6.18
N THR A 66 4.93 -4.99 6.70
CA THR A 66 4.96 -5.22 8.14
C THR A 66 6.41 -5.33 8.62
N ASN A 67 6.80 -4.51 9.60
CA ASN A 67 8.10 -4.63 10.25
C ASN A 67 7.93 -5.27 11.64
N VAL A 68 7.75 -6.59 11.67
CA VAL A 68 7.61 -7.36 12.91
C VAL A 68 8.92 -8.08 13.17
N SER A 69 9.53 -7.79 14.31
CA SER A 69 10.75 -8.49 14.70
C SER A 69 10.47 -9.99 14.86
N ALA A 70 11.30 -10.83 14.24
CA ALA A 70 11.27 -12.26 14.48
C ALA A 70 11.55 -12.61 15.95
N LYS A 71 12.19 -11.72 16.71
CA LYS A 71 12.36 -11.89 18.17
C LYS A 71 11.04 -11.71 18.94
N GLN A 72 10.17 -10.81 18.48
CA GLN A 72 8.89 -10.52 19.14
C GLN A 72 7.78 -11.49 18.70
N VAL A 73 7.75 -11.83 17.41
CA VAL A 73 6.80 -12.80 16.85
C VAL A 73 7.61 -13.85 16.09
N PRO A 74 8.01 -14.95 16.73
CA PRO A 74 8.92 -15.95 16.14
C PRO A 74 8.35 -16.65 14.91
N TYR A 75 7.06 -16.93 14.93
CA TYR A 75 6.40 -17.70 13.87
C TYR A 75 6.09 -16.81 12.66
N ALA A 76 6.61 -17.20 11.48
CA ALA A 76 6.37 -16.51 10.22
C ALA A 76 4.88 -16.48 9.84
N ILE A 77 4.15 -17.55 10.17
CA ILE A 77 2.71 -17.66 9.93
C ILE A 77 1.95 -16.53 10.64
N LEU A 78 2.32 -16.19 11.87
CA LEU A 78 1.67 -15.13 12.64
C LEU A 78 2.00 -13.73 12.10
N ARG A 79 3.24 -13.51 11.63
CA ARG A 79 3.62 -12.27 10.93
C ARG A 79 2.82 -12.11 9.64
N ASN A 80 2.73 -13.17 8.85
CA ASN A 80 1.93 -13.21 7.61
C ASN A 80 0.44 -13.02 7.88
N HIS A 81 -0.10 -13.64 8.93
CA HIS A 81 -1.48 -13.45 9.35
C HIS A 81 -1.77 -11.98 9.65
N THR A 82 -0.87 -11.32 10.38
CA THR A 82 -1.03 -9.89 10.67
C THR A 82 -1.00 -9.07 9.39
N ARG A 83 0.00 -9.26 8.53
CA ARG A 83 0.06 -8.58 7.21
C ARG A 83 -1.24 -8.78 6.40
N ASN A 84 -1.75 -10.01 6.35
CA ASN A 84 -2.97 -10.35 5.62
C ASN A 84 -4.20 -9.68 6.24
N ARG A 85 -4.25 -9.52 7.56
CA ARG A 85 -5.32 -8.79 8.26
C ARG A 85 -5.35 -7.31 7.87
N TYR A 86 -4.19 -6.65 7.81
CA TYR A 86 -4.10 -5.26 7.31
C TYR A 86 -4.46 -5.17 5.82
N TYR A 87 -3.98 -6.13 5.02
CA TYR A 87 -4.33 -6.19 3.60
C TYR A 87 -5.84 -6.33 3.38
N ALA A 88 -6.50 -7.20 4.15
CA ALA A 88 -7.94 -7.41 4.11
C ALA A 88 -8.70 -6.15 4.56
N ALA A 89 -8.25 -5.49 5.63
CA ALA A 89 -8.86 -4.26 6.12
C ALA A 89 -8.75 -3.12 5.09
N PHE A 90 -7.58 -2.94 4.46
CA PHE A 90 -7.38 -1.92 3.43
C PHE A 90 -8.20 -2.22 2.16
N SER A 91 -8.23 -3.48 1.74
CA SER A 91 -9.04 -3.93 0.61
C SER A 91 -10.53 -3.70 0.84
N LEU A 92 -11.02 -3.93 2.05
CA LEU A 92 -12.42 -3.69 2.42
C LEU A 92 -12.73 -2.20 2.42
N ALA A 93 -11.86 -1.37 3.02
CA ALA A 93 -12.02 0.08 3.04
C ALA A 93 -12.07 0.68 1.62
N LEU A 94 -11.26 0.17 0.68
CA LEU A 94 -11.34 0.55 -0.74
C LEU A 94 -12.74 0.27 -1.32
N LYS A 95 -13.27 -0.94 -1.09
CA LYS A 95 -14.59 -1.34 -1.59
C LYS A 95 -15.72 -0.49 -1.01
N GLU A 96 -15.67 -0.22 0.30
CA GLU A 96 -16.66 0.63 0.98
C GLU A 96 -16.63 2.07 0.48
N GLN A 97 -15.47 2.54 -0.02
CA GLN A 97 -15.35 3.83 -0.68
C GLN A 97 -15.61 3.79 -2.19
N GLY A 98 -16.16 2.69 -2.72
CA GLY A 98 -16.53 2.61 -4.14
C GLY A 98 -15.40 2.19 -5.08
N TYR A 99 -14.32 1.60 -4.57
CA TYR A 99 -13.16 1.17 -5.37
C TYR A 99 -12.98 -0.36 -5.39
N HIS A 100 -12.52 -0.89 -6.51
CA HIS A 100 -11.85 -2.18 -6.57
C HIS A 100 -10.53 -2.12 -5.77
N THR A 101 -9.98 -3.29 -5.47
CA THR A 101 -8.69 -3.38 -4.74
C THR A 101 -7.54 -2.73 -5.49
N ASN A 102 -7.61 -2.51 -6.80
CA ASN A 102 -6.58 -1.80 -7.57
C ASN A 102 -6.85 -0.29 -7.75
N GLY A 103 -7.81 0.28 -6.99
CA GLY A 103 -8.15 1.70 -7.06
C GLY A 103 -9.05 2.10 -8.23
N LYS A 104 -9.46 1.17 -9.11
CA LYS A 104 -10.49 1.44 -10.13
C LYS A 104 -11.86 1.63 -9.47
N LEU A 105 -12.71 2.46 -10.04
CA LEU A 105 -14.08 2.65 -9.55
C LEU A 105 -14.90 1.37 -9.75
N LEU A 106 -15.72 1.04 -8.76
CA LEU A 106 -16.80 0.08 -8.91
C LEU A 106 -17.87 0.69 -9.83
N LYS A 107 -18.42 -0.12 -10.73
CA LYS A 107 -19.50 0.33 -11.63
C LYS A 107 -20.68 0.93 -10.86
N ASP A 108 -20.98 0.36 -9.70
CA ASP A 108 -22.11 0.75 -8.85
C ASP A 108 -21.84 2.03 -8.04
N ALA A 109 -20.56 2.39 -7.85
CA ALA A 109 -20.18 3.62 -7.13
C ALA A 109 -20.54 4.89 -7.92
N LEU A 110 -20.72 4.78 -9.24
CA LEU A 110 -21.14 5.88 -10.11
C LEU A 110 -22.61 6.28 -9.91
N GLY A 111 -23.43 5.44 -9.26
CA GLY A 111 -24.87 5.69 -9.05
C GLY A 111 -25.28 6.12 -7.64
N ALA A 112 -24.41 5.97 -6.63
CA ALA A 112 -24.78 6.02 -5.22
C ALA A 112 -24.57 7.39 -4.53
N GLY A 113 -24.81 8.51 -5.21
CA GLY A 113 -24.77 9.85 -4.59
C GLY A 113 -23.39 10.31 -4.10
N HIS A 114 -22.34 9.52 -4.32
CA HIS A 114 -20.97 9.97 -4.19
C HIS A 114 -20.69 10.91 -5.36
N GLY A 115 -20.27 12.15 -5.08
CA GLY A 115 -19.92 13.13 -6.10
C GLY A 115 -18.85 12.61 -7.08
N PRO A 116 -18.46 13.39 -8.11
CA PRO A 116 -17.56 12.91 -9.17
C PRO A 116 -16.27 12.30 -8.57
N GLN A 117 -16.18 10.97 -8.67
CA GLN A 117 -15.10 10.20 -8.06
C GLN A 117 -14.11 9.81 -9.16
N GLN A 118 -12.83 10.12 -8.96
CA GLN A 118 -11.78 9.70 -9.88
C GLN A 118 -11.16 8.37 -9.42
N PRO A 119 -10.70 7.52 -10.36
CA PRO A 119 -9.93 6.32 -10.01
C PRO A 119 -8.65 6.69 -9.25
N LEU A 120 -8.29 5.89 -8.25
CA LEU A 120 -7.02 6.03 -7.54
C LEU A 120 -5.89 5.47 -8.40
N LYS A 121 -4.79 6.20 -8.47
CA LYS A 121 -3.60 5.81 -9.24
C LYS A 121 -2.34 6.03 -8.41
N GLY A 122 -1.27 5.39 -8.87
CA GLY A 122 0.07 5.62 -8.34
C GLY A 122 0.62 4.43 -7.57
N THR A 123 1.56 4.71 -6.67
CA THR A 123 2.23 3.67 -5.88
C THR A 123 2.17 4.02 -4.41
N LEU A 124 1.72 3.07 -3.58
CA LEU A 124 1.42 3.24 -2.16
C LEU A 124 2.06 2.12 -1.33
N GLU A 125 2.72 2.48 -0.24
CA GLU A 125 3.23 1.54 0.76
C GLU A 125 2.71 1.90 2.14
N LEU A 126 2.11 0.92 2.80
CA LEU A 126 1.67 1.04 4.18
C LEU A 126 2.65 0.30 5.07
N TYR A 127 3.49 1.05 5.77
CA TYR A 127 4.42 0.54 6.77
C TYR A 127 3.70 0.41 8.09
N VAL A 128 3.52 -0.82 8.55
CA VAL A 128 2.82 -1.13 9.78
C VAL A 128 3.83 -1.56 10.83
N PHE A 129 3.87 -0.80 11.93
CA PHE A 129 4.69 -1.09 13.09
C PHE A 129 3.81 -1.68 14.19
N HIS A 130 4.07 -2.92 14.57
CA HIS A 130 3.36 -3.58 15.66
C HIS A 130 4.28 -4.52 16.42
N ASN A 131 4.06 -4.59 17.73
CA ASN A 131 4.88 -5.38 18.65
C ASN A 131 4.19 -6.70 19.06
N LYS A 132 2.91 -6.87 18.71
CA LYS A 132 2.08 -8.03 19.05
C LYS A 132 1.21 -8.42 17.85
N VAL A 133 0.81 -9.69 17.79
CA VAL A 133 -0.13 -10.20 16.79
C VAL A 133 -1.55 -9.85 17.24
N ASN A 134 -2.42 -9.45 16.32
CA ASN A 134 -3.84 -9.16 16.60
C ASN A 134 -4.05 -8.10 17.70
N ASP A 135 -3.12 -7.14 17.81
CA ASP A 135 -3.19 -6.06 18.78
C ASP A 135 -4.38 -5.11 18.56
N MET A 136 -4.99 -5.13 17.37
CA MET A 136 -6.06 -4.21 17.00
C MET A 136 -7.28 -4.92 16.43
N ALA A 137 -8.46 -4.47 16.89
CA ALA A 137 -9.75 -4.85 16.31
C ALA A 137 -9.79 -4.53 14.82
N PHE A 138 -10.43 -5.41 14.04
CA PHE A 138 -10.46 -5.29 12.58
C PHE A 138 -11.12 -3.99 12.10
N ASP A 139 -12.22 -3.57 12.74
CA ASP A 139 -12.93 -2.32 12.39
C ASP A 139 -12.05 -1.09 12.55
N LYS A 140 -11.16 -1.10 13.55
CA LYS A 140 -10.18 -0.03 13.75
C LYS A 140 -9.19 0.02 12.59
N LEU A 141 -8.69 -1.13 12.12
CA LEU A 141 -7.79 -1.21 10.96
C LEU A 141 -8.47 -0.70 9.69
N ARG A 142 -9.74 -1.07 9.51
CA ARG A 142 -10.57 -0.65 8.37
C ARG A 142 -10.79 0.86 8.37
N ASN A 143 -11.12 1.44 9.52
CA ASN A 143 -11.31 2.89 9.65
C ASN A 143 -10.00 3.66 9.41
N ASP A 144 -8.86 3.16 9.93
CA ASP A 144 -7.55 3.77 9.66
C ASP A 144 -7.20 3.71 8.17
N ALA A 145 -7.48 2.58 7.51
CA ALA A 145 -7.32 2.44 6.06
C ALA A 145 -8.18 3.43 5.27
N ALA A 146 -9.43 3.66 5.71
CA ALA A 146 -10.31 4.63 5.07
C ALA A 146 -9.70 6.05 5.07
N LEU A 147 -9.10 6.47 6.20
CA LEU A 147 -8.42 7.75 6.33
C LEU A 147 -7.16 7.86 5.46
N VAL A 148 -6.48 6.75 5.21
CA VAL A 148 -5.34 6.69 4.27
C VAL A 148 -5.84 6.87 2.83
N ILE A 149 -6.93 6.20 2.44
CA ILE A 149 -7.52 6.32 1.11
C ILE A 149 -8.00 7.76 0.87
N GLU A 150 -8.60 8.40 1.86
CA GLU A 150 -8.96 9.82 1.80
C GLU A 150 -7.75 10.73 1.56
N ALA A 151 -6.60 10.42 2.16
CA ALA A 151 -5.37 11.18 1.94
C ALA A 151 -4.79 10.98 0.53
N VAL A 152 -4.94 9.78 -0.05
CA VAL A 152 -4.52 9.46 -1.43
C VAL A 152 -5.39 10.19 -2.47
N ARG A 153 -6.65 10.51 -2.14
CA ARG A 153 -7.58 11.20 -3.04
C ARG A 153 -7.34 12.71 -3.18
N LYS A 154 -6.59 13.32 -2.27
CA LYS A 154 -6.33 14.76 -2.24
C LYS A 154 -5.18 15.12 -3.18
#